data_AF-A0A940RNG4-F1
#
_entry.id   AF-A0A940RNG4-F1
#
_cell.length_a   1.000
_cell.length_b   1.000
_cell.length_c   1.000
_cell.angle_alpha   90.00
_cell.angle_beta   90.00
_cell.angle_gamma   90.00
#
_symmetry.space_group_name_H-M   'P 1'
#
loop_
_entity.id
_entity.type
_entity.pdbx_description
1 polymer ?
#
loop_
_entity_poly.entity_id
_entity_poly.type
_entity_poly.pdbx_seq_one_letter_code
_entity_poly.pdbx_strand_id
1 'polypeptide(L)'
;MVASNEAGRELRVGGGEIARMHRHTWELIHKFIVWVPSALITGYFFLLEIASSASNPIAKAWSDNQWVMLAAMTKAAYVLPWASVLLGLWIVVVLWSARQMRETAKLKSDPTHQARGLVVMIIERIRTVLGLRAVARVTASVETKVSRAGAIANERIPLLDLRNLAIGAGWPTDHQDAKWLDFTKALRQSAVDGLLNVWGRQNSSDVDELVANEPLLLIDKSHWIAFEIDTISMCSANKNLNVRTYNMRAHDWGKRDSYRDLHVSNGQAEQWLKNLPFRKGGASDE
;
A
#
# COMPACT_ATOMS: atom_id res chain seq x y z
N MET A 1 22.14 23.93 -77.30
CA MET A 1 21.23 24.04 -76.14
C MET A 1 20.44 22.74 -75.96
N VAL A 2 21.05 21.65 -75.44
CA VAL A 2 20.35 20.40 -75.05
C VAL A 2 21.16 19.69 -73.95
N ALA A 3 21.38 20.32 -72.79
CA ALA A 3 22.23 19.73 -71.73
C ALA A 3 21.78 20.00 -70.30
N SER A 4 20.49 20.30 -70.04
CA SER A 4 20.03 20.59 -68.66
C SER A 4 18.84 19.74 -68.15
N ASN A 5 18.55 18.59 -68.76
CA ASN A 5 17.38 17.77 -68.37
C ASN A 5 17.69 16.38 -67.79
N GLU A 6 18.96 15.96 -67.69
CA GLU A 6 19.29 14.64 -67.13
C GLU A 6 19.53 14.66 -65.61
N ALA A 7 20.05 15.76 -65.04
CA ALA A 7 20.31 15.86 -63.60
C ALA A 7 19.05 15.84 -62.71
N GLY A 8 17.87 16.09 -63.29
CA GLY A 8 16.59 16.06 -62.57
C GLY A 8 15.93 14.67 -62.46
N ARG A 9 16.41 13.66 -63.20
CA ARG A 9 15.84 12.30 -63.15
C ARG A 9 16.49 11.39 -62.11
N GLU A 10 17.77 11.56 -61.79
CA GLU A 10 18.44 10.69 -60.82
C GLU A 10 18.01 10.94 -59.37
N LEU A 11 17.67 12.18 -59.00
CA LEU A 11 17.21 12.50 -57.64
C LEU A 11 15.79 12.00 -57.32
N ARG A 12 15.01 11.57 -58.32
CA ARG A 12 13.64 11.07 -58.12
C ARG A 12 13.58 9.55 -57.89
N VAL A 13 14.63 8.81 -58.22
CA VAL A 13 14.68 7.35 -58.07
C VAL A 13 15.00 6.94 -56.62
N GLY A 14 15.85 7.70 -55.91
CA GLY A 14 16.26 7.36 -54.53
C GLY A 14 15.17 7.52 -53.46
N GLY A 15 14.21 8.43 -53.63
CA GLY A 15 13.15 8.66 -52.63
C GLY A 15 12.16 7.48 -52.51
N GLY A 16 11.93 6.75 -53.60
CA GLY A 16 11.02 5.62 -53.64
C GLY A 16 11.54 4.40 -52.89
N GLU A 17 12.85 4.17 -52.92
CA GLU A 17 13.49 3.05 -52.21
C GLU A 17 13.58 3.31 -50.70
N ILE A 18 13.92 4.54 -50.29
CA ILE A 18 13.97 4.92 -48.86
C ILE A 18 12.58 4.78 -48.22
N ALA A 19 11.52 5.23 -48.89
CA ALA A 19 10.15 5.10 -48.38
C ALA A 19 9.67 3.63 -48.31
N ARG A 20 10.14 2.77 -49.22
CA ARG A 20 9.83 1.33 -49.21
C ARG A 20 10.56 0.62 -48.09
N MET A 21 11.85 0.92 -47.90
CA MET A 21 12.67 0.40 -46.81
C MET A 21 12.09 0.81 -45.45
N HIS A 22 11.70 2.08 -45.28
CA HIS A 22 11.11 2.55 -44.03
C HIS A 22 9.79 1.85 -43.69
N ARG A 23 8.88 1.65 -44.66
CA ARG A 23 7.63 0.89 -44.43
C ARG A 23 7.89 -0.56 -44.03
N HIS A 24 8.83 -1.23 -44.70
CA HIS A 24 9.15 -2.62 -44.40
C HIS A 24 9.76 -2.78 -42.99
N THR A 25 10.67 -1.87 -42.60
CA THR A 25 11.24 -1.85 -41.25
C THR A 25 10.16 -1.61 -40.19
N TRP A 26 9.21 -0.71 -40.42
CA TRP A 26 8.09 -0.48 -39.50
C TRP A 26 7.16 -1.69 -39.37
N GLU A 27 6.87 -2.40 -40.47
CA GLU A 27 6.08 -3.63 -40.41
C GLU A 27 6.78 -4.74 -39.62
N LEU A 28 8.09 -4.89 -39.77
CA LEU A 28 8.88 -5.86 -39.01
C LEU A 28 8.93 -5.51 -37.52
N ILE A 29 9.17 -4.24 -37.19
CA ILE A 29 9.15 -3.74 -35.81
C ILE A 29 7.77 -3.96 -35.18
N HIS A 30 6.69 -3.62 -35.91
CA HIS A 30 5.32 -3.83 -35.43
C HIS A 30 5.02 -5.32 -35.19
N LYS A 31 5.38 -6.20 -36.13
CA LYS A 31 5.23 -7.66 -35.96
C LYS A 31 6.03 -8.17 -34.77
N PHE A 32 7.25 -7.69 -34.56
CA PHE A 32 8.07 -8.07 -33.40
C PHE A 32 7.46 -7.61 -32.08
N ILE A 33 7.03 -6.34 -31.99
CA ILE A 33 6.41 -5.75 -30.78
C ILE A 33 5.09 -6.44 -30.43
N VAL A 34 4.31 -6.88 -31.42
CA VAL A 34 3.03 -7.56 -31.16
C VAL A 34 3.24 -9.04 -30.84
N TRP A 35 4.10 -9.73 -31.59
CA TRP A 35 4.22 -11.18 -31.51
C TRP A 35 5.05 -11.65 -30.31
N VAL A 36 6.16 -10.98 -30.01
CA VAL A 36 7.09 -11.42 -28.95
C VAL A 36 6.43 -11.38 -27.56
N PRO A 37 5.74 -10.30 -27.14
CA PRO A 37 5.03 -10.31 -25.86
C PRO A 37 3.92 -11.35 -25.85
N SER A 38 3.16 -11.51 -26.93
CA SER A 38 2.05 -12.48 -26.99
C SER A 38 2.55 -13.92 -26.80
N ALA A 39 3.65 -14.30 -27.46
CA ALA A 39 4.24 -15.63 -27.33
C ALA A 39 4.86 -15.86 -25.95
N LEU A 40 5.60 -14.87 -25.42
CA LEU A 40 6.24 -14.96 -24.11
C LEU A 40 5.21 -14.99 -22.97
N ILE A 41 4.17 -14.17 -23.04
CA ILE A 41 3.08 -14.14 -22.05
C ILE A 41 2.34 -15.47 -22.05
N THR A 42 1.98 -15.99 -23.23
CA THR A 42 1.27 -17.28 -23.34
C THR A 42 2.13 -18.44 -22.80
N GLY A 43 3.42 -18.49 -23.17
CA GLY A 43 4.35 -19.50 -22.65
C GLY A 43 4.55 -19.40 -21.14
N TYR A 44 4.61 -18.19 -20.60
CA TYR A 44 4.73 -17.95 -19.17
C TYR A 44 3.50 -18.42 -18.38
N PHE A 45 2.28 -18.11 -18.86
CA PHE A 45 1.05 -18.62 -18.23
C PHE A 45 0.95 -20.14 -18.28
N PHE A 46 1.38 -20.77 -19.38
CA PHE A 46 1.42 -22.22 -19.48
C PHE A 46 2.38 -22.85 -18.46
N LEU A 47 3.56 -22.26 -18.26
CA LEU A 47 4.50 -22.69 -17.22
C LEU A 47 3.95 -22.50 -15.80
N LEU A 48 3.22 -21.41 -15.55
CA LEU A 48 2.56 -21.17 -14.26
C LEU A 48 1.48 -22.21 -13.95
N GLU A 49 0.68 -22.58 -14.96
CA GLU A 49 -0.36 -23.61 -14.83
C GLU A 49 0.28 -24.96 -14.48
N ILE A 50 1.33 -25.37 -15.23
CA ILE A 50 2.09 -26.60 -14.94
C ILE A 50 2.65 -26.55 -13.51
N ALA A 51 3.29 -25.45 -13.12
CA ALA A 51 3.87 -25.31 -11.78
C ALA A 51 2.81 -25.34 -10.67
N SER A 52 1.61 -24.81 -10.91
CA SER A 52 0.50 -24.81 -9.95
C SER A 52 -0.11 -26.21 -9.76
N SER A 53 -0.07 -27.03 -10.81
CA SER A 53 -0.56 -28.42 -10.80
C SER A 53 0.46 -29.43 -10.26
N ALA A 54 1.71 -29.02 -10.03
CA ALA A 54 2.76 -29.90 -9.56
C ALA A 54 2.53 -30.33 -8.10
N SER A 55 2.74 -31.62 -7.81
CA SER A 55 2.71 -32.16 -6.43
C SER A 55 3.90 -31.71 -5.58
N ASN A 56 4.90 -31.05 -6.20
CA ASN A 56 6.07 -30.55 -5.50
C ASN A 56 5.75 -29.22 -4.76
N PRO A 57 5.90 -29.17 -3.43
CA PRO A 57 5.57 -27.98 -2.64
C PRO A 57 6.42 -26.75 -2.99
N ILE A 58 7.65 -26.94 -3.48
CA ILE A 58 8.54 -25.85 -3.90
C ILE A 58 8.02 -25.22 -5.20
N ALA A 59 7.58 -26.04 -6.16
CA ALA A 59 7.01 -25.56 -7.42
C ALA A 59 5.71 -24.78 -7.19
N LYS A 60 4.88 -25.26 -6.25
CA LYS A 60 3.65 -24.58 -5.84
C LYS A 60 3.91 -23.21 -5.20
N ALA A 61 4.81 -23.16 -4.21
CA ALA A 61 5.18 -21.90 -3.55
C ALA A 61 5.81 -20.88 -4.52
N TRP A 62 6.59 -21.35 -5.49
CA TRP A 62 7.11 -20.50 -6.56
C TRP A 62 5.98 -19.92 -7.43
N SER A 63 5.03 -20.76 -7.86
CA SER A 63 3.86 -20.33 -8.66
C SER A 63 3.02 -19.28 -7.92
N ASP A 64 2.73 -19.50 -6.64
CA ASP A 64 1.96 -18.56 -5.81
C ASP A 64 2.63 -17.17 -5.73
N ASN A 65 3.96 -17.14 -5.55
CA ASN A 65 4.73 -15.88 -5.56
C ASN A 65 4.69 -15.17 -6.93
N GLN A 66 4.72 -15.92 -8.03
CA GLN A 66 4.63 -15.35 -9.37
C GLN A 66 3.26 -14.72 -9.65
N TRP A 67 2.17 -15.31 -9.16
CA TRP A 67 0.82 -14.74 -9.27
C TRP A 67 0.69 -13.41 -8.51
N VAL A 68 1.28 -13.31 -7.32
CA VAL A 68 1.32 -12.05 -6.55
C VAL A 68 2.07 -10.96 -7.32
N MET A 69 3.23 -11.31 -7.89
CA MET A 69 4.02 -10.37 -8.70
C MET A 69 3.26 -9.94 -9.96
N LEU A 70 2.60 -10.87 -10.65
CA LEU A 70 1.81 -10.58 -11.85
C LEU A 70 0.60 -9.69 -11.54
N ALA A 71 -0.08 -9.91 -10.42
CA ALA A 71 -1.16 -9.05 -9.93
C ALA A 71 -0.67 -7.63 -9.59
N ALA A 72 0.54 -7.50 -9.03
CA ALA A 72 1.16 -6.20 -8.80
C ALA A 72 1.54 -5.50 -10.12
N MET A 73 2.11 -6.24 -11.07
CA MET A 73 2.49 -5.73 -12.39
C MET A 73 1.29 -5.30 -13.22
N THR A 74 0.18 -6.04 -13.22
CA THR A 74 -1.06 -5.64 -13.90
C THR A 74 -1.65 -4.37 -13.32
N LYS A 75 -1.62 -4.22 -11.98
CA LYS A 75 -2.03 -2.97 -11.33
C LYS A 75 -1.15 -1.80 -11.76
N ALA A 76 0.18 -1.99 -11.82
CA ALA A 76 1.12 -0.97 -12.30
C ALA A 76 0.96 -0.67 -13.81
N ALA A 77 0.72 -1.70 -14.62
CA ALA A 77 0.47 -1.58 -16.05
C ALA A 77 -0.83 -0.83 -16.35
N TYR A 78 -1.80 -0.82 -15.42
CA TYR A 78 -3.00 0.02 -15.53
C TYR A 78 -2.69 1.50 -15.28
N VAL A 79 -1.69 1.82 -14.46
CA VAL A 79 -1.30 3.22 -14.16
C VAL A 79 -0.66 3.91 -15.36
N LEU A 80 0.12 3.19 -16.18
CA LEU A 80 0.88 3.76 -17.29
C LEU A 80 0.01 4.34 -18.43
N PRO A 81 -1.04 3.65 -18.92
CA PRO A 81 -2.00 4.21 -19.88
C PRO A 81 -2.71 5.45 -19.32
N TRP A 82 -3.14 5.41 -18.05
CA TRP A 82 -3.78 6.55 -17.42
C TRP A 82 -2.84 7.74 -17.28
N ALA A 83 -1.58 7.52 -16.91
CA ALA A 83 -0.56 8.56 -16.87
C ALA A 83 -0.31 9.17 -18.27
N SER A 84 -0.34 8.35 -19.33
CA SER A 84 -0.20 8.80 -20.71
C SER A 84 -1.40 9.61 -21.19
N VAL A 85 -2.63 9.21 -20.82
CA VAL A 85 -3.85 9.97 -21.08
C VAL A 85 -3.81 11.32 -20.38
N LEU A 86 -3.41 11.34 -19.09
CA LEU A 86 -3.27 12.58 -18.32
C LEU A 86 -2.21 13.52 -18.91
N LEU A 87 -1.07 12.97 -19.35
CA LEU A 87 -0.02 13.75 -20.01
C LEU A 87 -0.50 14.30 -21.35
N GLY A 88 -1.21 13.50 -22.15
CA GLY A 88 -1.80 13.95 -23.42
C GLY A 88 -2.80 15.08 -23.22
N LEU A 89 -3.69 14.95 -22.23
CA LEU A 89 -4.63 16.02 -21.85
C LEU A 89 -3.90 17.29 -21.41
N TRP A 90 -2.83 17.16 -20.62
CA TRP A 90 -2.02 18.29 -20.18
C TRP A 90 -1.38 19.03 -21.36
N ILE A 91 -0.80 18.30 -22.33
CA ILE A 91 -0.22 18.88 -23.55
C ILE A 91 -1.29 19.66 -24.34
N VAL A 92 -2.49 19.10 -24.50
CA VAL A 92 -3.60 19.78 -25.21
C VAL A 92 -3.97 21.09 -24.51
N VAL A 93 -4.05 21.11 -23.18
CA VAL A 93 -4.35 22.33 -22.42
C VAL A 93 -3.27 23.39 -22.60
N VAL A 94 -2.00 23.01 -22.57
CA VAL A 94 -0.86 23.93 -22.79
C VAL A 94 -0.89 24.51 -24.20
N LEU A 95 -1.08 23.67 -25.23
CA LEU A 95 -1.14 24.11 -26.62
C LEU A 95 -2.34 25.01 -26.89
N TRP A 96 -3.51 24.68 -26.33
CA TRP A 96 -4.71 25.51 -26.44
C TRP A 96 -4.52 26.87 -25.76
N SER A 97 -3.91 26.90 -24.57
CA SER A 97 -3.60 28.14 -23.85
C SER A 97 -2.60 29.01 -24.62
N ALA A 98 -1.55 28.41 -25.19
CA ALA A 98 -0.58 29.11 -26.02
C ALA A 98 -1.22 29.70 -27.30
N ARG A 99 -2.15 28.97 -27.91
CA ARG A 99 -2.92 29.46 -29.06
C ARG A 99 -3.80 30.64 -28.68
N GLN A 100 -4.53 30.55 -27.57
CA GLN A 100 -5.35 31.64 -27.05
C GLN A 100 -4.52 32.90 -26.79
N MET A 101 -3.34 32.77 -26.16
CA MET A 101 -2.43 33.90 -25.96
C MET A 101 -2.00 34.57 -27.27
N ARG A 102 -1.72 33.79 -28.33
CA ARG A 102 -1.37 34.34 -29.65
C ARG A 102 -2.54 35.07 -30.31
N GLU A 103 -3.75 34.53 -30.19
CA GLU A 103 -4.96 35.17 -30.73
C GLU A 103 -5.28 36.47 -29.97
N THR A 104 -5.12 36.49 -28.64
CA THR A 104 -5.28 37.72 -27.84
C THR A 104 -4.18 38.75 -28.09
N ALA A 105 -2.93 38.32 -28.32
CA ALA A 105 -1.81 39.22 -28.60
C ALA A 105 -1.93 39.92 -29.96
N LYS A 106 -2.63 39.32 -30.94
CA LYS A 106 -2.92 39.96 -32.23
C LYS A 106 -4.03 41.01 -32.15
N LEU A 107 -4.85 40.99 -31.09
CA LEU A 107 -6.08 41.76 -31.02
C LEU A 107 -5.97 43.11 -30.29
N LYS A 108 -4.86 43.45 -29.62
CA LYS A 108 -4.77 44.75 -28.89
C LYS A 108 -3.34 45.22 -28.60
N SER A 109 -3.06 46.44 -29.03
CA SER A 109 -1.81 47.19 -28.87
C SER A 109 -1.70 47.94 -27.55
N ASP A 110 -2.17 47.38 -26.42
CA ASP A 110 -1.96 48.01 -25.11
C ASP A 110 -1.76 46.97 -23.98
N PRO A 111 -0.49 46.73 -23.57
CA PRO A 111 -0.08 45.54 -22.81
C PRO A 111 -0.28 45.57 -21.29
N THR A 112 -0.65 46.70 -20.67
CA THR A 112 -0.51 46.84 -19.20
C THR A 112 -1.78 46.55 -18.39
N HIS A 113 -2.99 46.61 -18.97
CA HIS A 113 -4.23 46.36 -18.22
C HIS A 113 -4.79 44.93 -18.32
N GLN A 114 -4.30 44.10 -19.26
CA GLN A 114 -4.97 42.83 -19.58
C GLN A 114 -4.39 41.58 -18.88
N ALA A 115 -3.11 41.57 -18.52
CA ALA A 115 -2.47 40.41 -17.87
C ALA A 115 -3.11 40.07 -16.50
N ARG A 116 -3.58 41.09 -15.76
CA ARG A 116 -4.26 40.89 -14.47
C ARG A 116 -5.67 40.31 -14.63
N GLY A 117 -6.43 40.71 -15.65
CA GLY A 117 -7.79 40.20 -15.88
C GLY A 117 -7.82 38.75 -16.37
N LEU A 118 -6.84 38.35 -17.18
CA LEU A 118 -6.79 37.02 -17.78
C LEU A 118 -6.37 35.93 -16.76
N VAL A 119 -5.45 36.25 -15.84
CA VAL A 119 -5.09 35.37 -14.72
C VAL A 119 -6.27 35.17 -13.77
N VAL A 120 -7.00 36.23 -13.42
CA VAL A 120 -8.19 36.13 -12.55
C VAL A 120 -9.30 35.30 -13.22
N MET A 121 -9.52 35.46 -14.52
CA MET A 121 -10.54 34.69 -15.25
C MET A 121 -10.19 33.19 -15.37
N ILE A 122 -8.91 32.86 -15.55
CA ILE A 122 -8.43 31.47 -15.57
C ILE A 122 -8.58 30.83 -14.18
N ILE A 123 -8.21 31.53 -13.11
CA ILE A 123 -8.37 31.05 -11.72
C ILE A 123 -9.86 30.77 -11.42
N GLU A 124 -10.76 31.65 -11.86
CA GLU A 124 -12.19 31.50 -11.56
C GLU A 124 -12.88 30.43 -12.41
N ARG A 125 -12.43 30.20 -13.65
CA ARG A 125 -12.88 29.04 -14.44
C ARG A 125 -12.33 27.72 -13.89
N ILE A 126 -11.08 27.66 -13.45
CA ILE A 126 -10.52 26.48 -12.78
C ILE A 126 -11.31 26.18 -11.50
N ARG A 127 -11.66 27.23 -10.73
CA ARG A 127 -12.45 27.12 -9.51
C ARG A 127 -13.88 26.59 -9.75
N THR A 128 -14.46 26.92 -10.91
CA THR A 128 -15.82 26.51 -11.31
C THR A 128 -15.85 25.09 -11.91
N VAL A 129 -14.88 24.75 -12.77
CA VAL A 129 -14.80 23.45 -13.47
C VAL A 129 -14.34 22.32 -12.56
N LEU A 130 -13.47 22.60 -11.57
CA LEU A 130 -13.06 21.60 -10.58
C LEU A 130 -14.10 21.36 -9.48
N GLY A 131 -15.26 22.04 -9.51
CA GLY A 131 -16.30 21.83 -8.52
C GLY A 131 -15.73 21.83 -7.10
N LEU A 132 -15.03 22.90 -6.71
CA LEU A 132 -14.28 22.98 -5.44
C LEU A 132 -15.14 22.67 -4.21
N ARG A 133 -16.48 22.72 -4.31
CA ARG A 133 -17.38 22.25 -3.24
C ARG A 133 -17.42 20.73 -3.08
N ALA A 134 -17.28 19.97 -4.16
CA ALA A 134 -17.18 18.52 -4.13
C ALA A 134 -15.77 18.09 -3.69
N VAL A 135 -14.73 18.73 -4.23
CA VAL A 135 -13.34 18.48 -3.80
C VAL A 135 -13.16 18.86 -2.33
N ALA A 136 -13.67 20.02 -1.87
CA ALA A 136 -13.60 20.41 -0.46
C ALA A 136 -14.36 19.46 0.48
N ARG A 137 -15.49 18.87 0.05
CA ARG A 137 -16.19 17.85 0.84
C ARG A 137 -15.42 16.54 0.90
N VAL A 138 -14.80 16.13 -0.20
CA VAL A 138 -13.98 14.92 -0.23
C VAL A 138 -12.70 15.12 0.58
N THR A 139 -12.00 16.24 0.45
CA THR A 139 -10.82 16.55 1.26
C THR A 139 -11.19 16.70 2.73
N ALA A 140 -12.27 17.40 3.08
CA ALA A 140 -12.71 17.50 4.48
C ALA A 140 -13.10 16.13 5.07
N SER A 141 -13.74 15.25 4.29
CA SER A 141 -14.09 13.88 4.72
C SER A 141 -12.86 12.99 4.86
N VAL A 142 -11.87 13.13 3.99
CA VAL A 142 -10.59 12.41 4.07
C VAL A 142 -9.78 12.92 5.26
N GLU A 143 -9.71 14.23 5.46
CA GLU A 143 -8.98 14.88 6.55
C GLU A 143 -9.60 14.52 7.91
N THR A 144 -10.93 14.53 8.05
CA THR A 144 -11.58 14.01 9.27
C THR A 144 -11.35 12.52 9.49
N LYS A 145 -11.36 11.69 8.44
CA LYS A 145 -11.04 10.26 8.58
C LYS A 145 -9.58 10.04 8.98
N VAL A 146 -8.64 10.79 8.41
CA VAL A 146 -7.20 10.71 8.71
C VAL A 146 -6.90 11.26 10.10
N SER A 147 -7.45 12.41 10.48
CA SER A 147 -7.31 12.95 11.85
C SER A 147 -7.94 12.04 12.88
N ARG A 148 -9.10 11.42 12.59
CA ARG A 148 -9.71 10.45 13.49
C ARG A 148 -8.90 9.15 13.57
N ALA A 149 -8.34 8.67 12.46
CA ALA A 149 -7.44 7.52 12.47
C ALA A 149 -6.14 7.80 13.23
N GLY A 150 -5.59 9.02 13.12
CA GLY A 150 -4.44 9.48 13.90
C GLY A 150 -4.76 9.62 15.39
N ALA A 151 -5.93 10.16 15.75
CA ALA A 151 -6.38 10.23 17.13
C ALA A 151 -6.60 8.83 17.74
N ILE A 152 -7.19 7.90 16.98
CA ILE A 152 -7.36 6.49 17.40
C ILE A 152 -6.00 5.77 17.50
N ALA A 153 -5.03 6.10 16.64
CA ALA A 153 -3.66 5.58 16.77
C ALA A 153 -2.99 6.08 18.06
N ASN A 154 -3.32 7.30 18.50
CA ASN A 154 -2.82 7.89 19.74
C ASN A 154 -3.42 7.27 21.02
N GLU A 155 -4.48 6.46 20.89
CA GLU A 155 -5.09 5.74 22.03
C GLU A 155 -4.57 4.32 22.19
N ARG A 156 -3.63 3.87 21.35
CA ARG A 156 -3.07 2.52 21.43
C ARG A 156 -1.85 2.50 22.34
N ILE A 157 -1.76 1.48 23.18
CA ILE A 157 -0.61 1.23 24.03
C ILE A 157 0.07 -0.09 23.66
N PRO A 158 1.41 -0.16 23.67
CA PRO A 158 2.18 -1.39 23.62
C PRO A 158 1.72 -2.43 24.66
N LEU A 159 1.80 -3.73 24.36
CA LEU A 159 1.52 -4.76 25.36
C LEU A 159 2.48 -4.71 26.55
N LEU A 160 3.72 -4.23 26.37
CA LEU A 160 4.63 -3.99 27.50
C LEU A 160 4.11 -2.89 28.44
N ASP A 161 3.40 -1.89 27.93
CA ASP A 161 2.78 -0.86 28.76
C ASP A 161 1.51 -1.40 29.44
N LEU A 162 0.73 -2.25 28.74
CA LEU A 162 -0.36 -3.00 29.37
C LEU A 162 0.14 -3.87 30.54
N ARG A 163 1.31 -4.51 30.40
CA ARG A 163 1.95 -5.27 31.48
C ARG A 163 2.23 -4.39 32.69
N ASN A 164 2.75 -3.18 32.47
CA ASN A 164 3.00 -2.22 33.54
C ASN A 164 1.70 -1.74 34.21
N LEU A 165 0.64 -1.51 33.43
CA LEU A 165 -0.70 -1.20 33.96
C LEU A 165 -1.25 -2.35 34.80
N ALA A 166 -1.05 -3.60 34.36
CA ALA A 166 -1.46 -4.79 35.10
C ALA A 166 -0.72 -4.88 36.45
N ILE A 167 0.59 -4.65 36.48
CA ILE A 167 1.37 -4.58 37.72
C ILE A 167 0.80 -3.52 38.66
N GLY A 168 0.50 -2.31 38.13
CA GLY A 168 -0.16 -1.25 38.90
C GLY A 168 -1.57 -1.63 39.41
N ALA A 169 -2.24 -2.57 38.76
CA ALA A 169 -3.53 -3.12 39.17
C ALA A 169 -3.44 -4.31 40.15
N GLY A 170 -2.23 -4.67 40.60
CA GLY A 170 -1.99 -5.73 41.58
C GLY A 170 -1.54 -7.08 40.99
N TRP A 171 -1.16 -7.12 39.71
CA TRP A 171 -0.48 -8.30 39.15
C TRP A 171 0.96 -8.40 39.66
N PRO A 172 1.56 -9.60 39.68
CA PRO A 172 2.92 -9.80 40.19
C PRO A 172 3.97 -8.94 39.45
N THR A 173 4.89 -8.36 40.21
CA THR A 173 6.07 -7.67 39.67
C THR A 173 7.11 -8.64 39.13
N ASP A 174 7.16 -9.87 39.67
CA ASP A 174 8.01 -10.93 39.13
C ASP A 174 7.43 -11.44 37.81
N HIS A 175 8.17 -11.24 36.73
CA HIS A 175 7.80 -11.67 35.39
C HIS A 175 7.87 -13.20 35.20
N GLN A 176 8.48 -13.93 36.15
CA GLN A 176 8.53 -15.39 36.17
C GLN A 176 7.35 -16.02 36.94
N ASP A 177 6.50 -15.21 37.58
CA ASP A 177 5.31 -15.72 38.29
C ASP A 177 4.37 -16.41 37.29
N ALA A 178 3.95 -17.63 37.63
CA ALA A 178 3.07 -18.46 36.81
C ALA A 178 1.73 -17.76 36.47
N LYS A 179 1.29 -16.78 37.27
CA LYS A 179 0.10 -15.97 36.98
C LYS A 179 0.17 -15.25 35.63
N TRP A 180 1.36 -14.94 35.11
CA TRP A 180 1.47 -14.36 33.76
C TRP A 180 0.97 -15.28 32.63
N LEU A 181 0.98 -16.61 32.85
CA LEU A 181 0.33 -17.55 31.94
C LEU A 181 -1.19 -17.35 31.94
N ASP A 182 -1.78 -17.13 33.10
CA ASP A 182 -3.22 -16.87 33.21
C ASP A 182 -3.59 -15.48 32.66
N PHE A 183 -2.72 -14.48 32.85
CA PHE A 183 -2.86 -13.16 32.24
C PHE A 183 -2.95 -13.26 30.71
N THR A 184 -2.00 -13.95 30.08
CA THR A 184 -1.93 -14.07 28.62
C THR A 184 -3.06 -14.92 28.05
N LYS A 185 -3.51 -15.95 28.78
CA LYS A 185 -4.74 -16.69 28.45
C LYS A 185 -5.99 -15.81 28.51
N ALA A 186 -6.15 -15.02 29.57
CA ALA A 186 -7.29 -14.10 29.71
C ALA A 186 -7.27 -13.02 28.62
N LEU A 187 -6.08 -12.52 28.28
CA LEU A 187 -5.89 -11.53 27.21
C LEU A 187 -6.27 -12.12 25.86
N ARG A 188 -5.83 -13.34 25.53
CA ARG A 188 -6.26 -14.05 24.32
C ARG A 188 -7.78 -14.23 24.29
N GLN A 189 -8.37 -14.72 25.38
CA GLN A 189 -9.82 -14.94 25.44
C GLN A 189 -10.59 -13.64 25.22
N SER A 190 -10.12 -12.53 25.79
CA SER A 190 -10.73 -11.21 25.58
C SER A 190 -10.68 -10.75 24.11
N ALA A 191 -9.65 -11.15 23.35
CA ALA A 191 -9.54 -10.86 21.93
C ALA A 191 -10.50 -11.73 21.09
N VAL A 192 -10.65 -13.02 21.45
CA VAL A 192 -11.65 -13.92 20.86
C VAL A 192 -13.06 -13.37 21.06
N ASP A 193 -13.38 -12.94 22.28
CA ASP A 193 -14.69 -12.39 22.64
C ASP A 193 -14.90 -10.98 22.04
N GLY A 194 -13.82 -10.30 21.64
CA GLY A 194 -13.83 -8.94 21.13
C GLY A 194 -14.03 -7.86 22.20
N LEU A 195 -13.69 -8.17 23.45
CA LEU A 195 -13.61 -7.20 24.54
C LEU A 195 -12.40 -6.29 24.36
N LEU A 196 -11.28 -6.85 23.90
CA LEU A 196 -10.09 -6.11 23.52
C LEU A 196 -9.86 -6.23 22.02
N ASN A 197 -9.73 -5.09 21.36
CA ASN A 197 -9.13 -5.04 20.03
C ASN A 197 -7.62 -5.10 20.18
N VAL A 198 -6.98 -5.98 19.42
CA VAL A 198 -5.53 -6.15 19.42
C VAL A 198 -5.00 -5.82 18.03
N TRP A 199 -3.99 -4.97 17.99
CA TRP A 199 -3.28 -4.61 16.77
C TRP A 199 -1.87 -5.19 16.81
N GLY A 200 -1.28 -5.44 15.65
CA GLY A 200 0.10 -5.86 15.52
C GLY A 200 0.63 -5.63 14.12
N ARG A 201 1.93 -5.81 13.93
CA ARG A 201 2.57 -5.84 12.61
C ARG A 201 2.77 -7.27 12.18
N GLN A 202 2.65 -7.54 10.89
CA GLN A 202 2.86 -8.88 10.38
C GLN A 202 4.35 -9.23 10.55
N ASN A 203 4.67 -10.45 10.97
CA ASN A 203 6.07 -10.84 11.08
C ASN A 203 6.64 -11.24 9.72
N SER A 204 6.82 -10.25 8.84
CA SER A 204 7.24 -10.43 7.45
C SER A 204 8.75 -10.63 7.28
N SER A 205 9.56 -10.22 8.27
CA SER A 205 11.01 -10.13 8.19
C SER A 205 11.67 -10.31 9.55
N ASP A 206 12.86 -10.91 9.55
CA ASP A 206 13.73 -11.02 10.73
C ASP A 206 14.48 -9.71 11.04
N VAL A 207 14.39 -8.69 10.17
CA VAL A 207 15.04 -7.39 10.34
C VAL A 207 14.08 -6.41 11.03
N ASP A 208 14.44 -6.01 12.25
CA ASP A 208 13.62 -5.18 13.12
C ASP A 208 13.22 -3.84 12.52
N GLU A 209 14.14 -3.18 11.84
CA GLU A 209 13.92 -1.88 11.22
C GLU A 209 12.89 -1.96 10.08
N LEU A 210 12.82 -3.09 9.36
CA LEU A 210 11.85 -3.26 8.29
C LEU A 210 10.44 -3.42 8.86
N VAL A 211 10.28 -4.28 9.87
CA VAL A 211 8.95 -4.51 10.48
C VAL A 211 8.49 -3.29 11.27
N ALA A 212 9.38 -2.55 11.93
CA ALA A 212 9.02 -1.34 12.66
C ALA A 212 8.37 -0.26 11.77
N ASN A 213 8.66 -0.28 10.46
CA ASN A 213 8.08 0.64 9.48
C ASN A 213 6.74 0.16 8.88
N GLU A 214 6.31 -1.06 9.17
CA GLU A 214 5.04 -1.59 8.67
C GLU A 214 3.83 -1.02 9.42
N PRO A 215 2.64 -0.90 8.82
CA PRO A 215 1.48 -0.43 9.55
C PRO A 215 1.01 -1.41 10.64
N LEU A 216 0.52 -0.89 11.77
CA LEU A 216 -0.23 -1.69 12.74
C LEU A 216 -1.59 -2.09 12.17
N LEU A 217 -1.81 -3.39 12.02
CA LEU A 217 -3.03 -3.99 11.51
C LEU A 217 -3.89 -4.48 12.66
N LEU A 218 -5.21 -4.33 12.54
CA LEU A 218 -6.14 -4.97 13.48
C LEU A 218 -6.08 -6.49 13.24
N ILE A 219 -5.80 -7.25 14.29
CA ILE A 219 -5.73 -8.71 14.20
C ILE A 219 -7.14 -9.27 14.28
N ASP A 220 -7.52 -10.03 13.26
CA ASP A 220 -8.86 -10.62 13.17
C ASP A 220 -9.15 -11.57 14.35
N LYS A 221 -10.40 -11.59 14.84
CA LYS A 221 -10.81 -12.45 15.95
C LYS A 221 -10.52 -13.93 15.70
N SER A 222 -10.67 -14.38 14.45
CA SER A 222 -10.43 -15.75 14.04
C SER A 222 -8.97 -16.19 14.17
N HIS A 223 -8.02 -15.24 14.15
CA HIS A 223 -6.60 -15.52 14.37
C HIS A 223 -6.37 -16.15 15.75
N TRP A 224 -7.04 -15.63 16.77
CA TRP A 224 -6.87 -16.03 18.17
C TRP A 224 -7.40 -17.43 18.49
N ILE A 225 -8.13 -18.06 17.57
CA ILE A 225 -8.56 -19.46 17.69
C ILE A 225 -7.34 -20.40 17.64
N ALA A 226 -6.38 -20.10 16.75
CA ALA A 226 -5.19 -20.92 16.55
C ALA A 226 -3.92 -20.34 17.20
N PHE A 227 -3.91 -19.03 17.46
CA PHE A 227 -2.75 -18.32 17.98
C PHE A 227 -2.97 -17.84 19.42
N GLU A 228 -1.86 -17.75 20.14
CA GLU A 228 -1.79 -17.22 21.50
C GLU A 228 -0.68 -16.15 21.57
N ILE A 229 -0.66 -15.37 22.64
CA ILE A 229 0.45 -14.45 22.91
C ILE A 229 1.59 -15.28 23.50
N ASP A 230 2.80 -15.14 22.97
CA ASP A 230 3.99 -15.81 23.49
C ASP A 230 4.33 -15.19 24.86
N THR A 231 3.91 -15.87 25.94
CA THR A 231 4.07 -15.39 27.32
C THR A 231 5.53 -15.12 27.67
N ILE A 232 6.45 -15.96 27.19
CA ILE A 232 7.89 -15.76 27.43
C ILE A 232 8.32 -14.47 26.76
N SER A 233 7.91 -14.23 25.51
CA SER A 233 8.22 -12.97 24.82
C SER A 233 7.62 -11.76 25.56
N MET A 234 6.37 -11.85 26.02
CA MET A 234 5.71 -10.76 26.73
C MET A 234 6.39 -10.45 28.07
N CYS A 235 6.85 -11.46 28.81
CA CYS A 235 7.48 -11.29 30.12
C CYS A 235 8.96 -10.88 30.05
N SER A 236 9.71 -11.39 29.05
CA SER A 236 11.16 -11.18 28.94
C SER A 236 11.57 -10.06 27.97
N ALA A 237 10.66 -9.58 27.11
CA ALA A 237 11.01 -8.55 26.15
C ALA A 237 11.26 -7.18 26.79
N ASN A 238 12.33 -6.54 26.30
CA ASN A 238 12.67 -5.14 26.57
C ASN A 238 12.13 -4.18 25.51
N LYS A 239 11.72 -4.71 24.34
CA LYS A 239 11.13 -3.95 23.23
C LYS A 239 9.81 -4.59 22.84
N ASN A 240 8.77 -3.79 22.62
CA ASN A 240 7.46 -4.33 22.26
C ASN A 240 7.48 -5.08 20.92
N LEU A 241 8.40 -4.72 20.02
CA LEU A 241 8.65 -5.41 18.75
C LEU A 241 8.95 -6.91 18.90
N ASN A 242 9.46 -7.32 20.07
CA ASN A 242 9.75 -8.72 20.37
C ASN A 242 8.55 -9.48 20.94
N VAL A 243 7.47 -8.78 21.32
CA VAL A 243 6.23 -9.39 21.79
C VAL A 243 5.42 -9.84 20.58
N ARG A 244 5.07 -11.12 20.53
CA ARG A 244 4.49 -11.75 19.34
C ARG A 244 3.38 -12.74 19.65
N THR A 245 2.59 -13.05 18.63
CA THR A 245 1.70 -14.22 18.63
C THR A 245 2.46 -15.46 18.18
N TYR A 246 2.05 -16.63 18.66
CA TYR A 246 2.60 -17.92 18.26
C TYR A 246 1.48 -18.94 18.10
N ASN A 247 1.69 -19.93 17.22
CA ASN A 247 0.75 -21.03 17.02
C ASN A 247 1.33 -22.31 17.64
N MET A 248 0.80 -22.70 18.79
CA MET A 248 1.27 -23.88 19.53
C MET A 248 1.12 -25.17 18.72
N ARG A 249 0.04 -25.31 17.92
CA ARG A 249 -0.24 -26.54 17.17
C ARG A 249 0.72 -26.74 16.00
N ALA A 250 1.11 -25.65 15.35
CA ALA A 250 2.06 -25.68 14.24
C ALA A 250 3.52 -25.73 14.70
N HIS A 251 3.78 -25.54 16.00
CA HIS A 251 5.12 -25.27 16.54
C HIS A 251 5.82 -24.15 15.76
N ASP A 252 5.02 -23.17 15.30
CA ASP A 252 5.52 -22.04 14.55
C ASP A 252 5.83 -20.92 15.54
N TRP A 253 7.09 -20.90 15.99
CA TRP A 253 7.65 -19.90 16.90
C TRP A 253 7.85 -18.54 16.23
N GLY A 254 6.91 -18.15 15.35
CA GLY A 254 6.79 -16.83 14.78
C GLY A 254 7.38 -16.67 13.37
N LYS A 255 7.16 -17.58 12.43
CA LYS A 255 7.65 -17.43 11.04
C LYS A 255 6.55 -17.29 10.00
N ARG A 256 5.36 -17.86 10.19
CA ARG A 256 4.24 -17.69 9.25
C ARG A 256 2.98 -17.26 9.99
N ASP A 257 2.33 -16.24 9.45
CA ASP A 257 1.06 -15.67 9.92
C ASP A 257 1.04 -15.08 11.35
N SER A 258 2.15 -15.11 12.08
CA SER A 258 2.28 -14.46 13.38
C SER A 258 2.34 -12.93 13.26
N TYR A 259 1.86 -12.26 14.30
CA TYR A 259 2.01 -10.81 14.47
C TYR A 259 3.01 -10.52 15.58
N ARG A 260 3.68 -9.37 15.49
CA ARG A 260 4.55 -8.83 16.55
C ARG A 260 4.29 -7.35 16.78
N ASP A 261 4.97 -6.76 17.75
CA ASP A 261 4.71 -5.36 18.15
C ASP A 261 3.24 -5.16 18.52
N LEU A 262 2.75 -5.99 19.43
CA LEU A 262 1.33 -6.06 19.77
C LEU A 262 0.89 -4.84 20.58
N HIS A 263 -0.29 -4.33 20.27
CA HIS A 263 -0.89 -3.14 20.89
C HIS A 263 -2.36 -3.38 21.23
N VAL A 264 -2.87 -2.67 22.22
CA VAL A 264 -4.30 -2.64 22.59
C VAL A 264 -4.78 -1.19 22.76
N SER A 265 -6.08 -0.96 22.75
CA SER A 265 -6.64 0.36 23.08
C SER A 265 -6.50 0.61 24.58
N ASN A 266 -5.97 1.77 24.96
CA ASN A 266 -5.75 2.16 26.35
C ASN A 266 -7.05 2.13 27.17
N GLY A 267 -8.12 2.75 26.65
CA GLY A 267 -9.42 2.79 27.35
C GLY A 267 -10.03 1.39 27.55
N GLN A 268 -9.94 0.52 26.53
CA GLN A 268 -10.43 -0.86 26.66
C GLN A 268 -9.56 -1.67 27.64
N ALA A 269 -8.24 -1.48 27.60
CA ALA A 269 -7.28 -2.12 28.50
C ALA A 269 -7.56 -1.80 29.97
N GLU A 270 -7.72 -0.52 30.31
CA GLU A 270 -8.02 -0.11 31.69
C GLU A 270 -9.35 -0.69 32.18
N GLN A 271 -10.38 -0.68 31.33
CA GLN A 271 -11.69 -1.24 31.68
C GLN A 271 -11.60 -2.76 31.85
N TRP A 272 -10.87 -3.44 30.97
CA TRP A 272 -10.65 -4.88 31.03
C TRP A 272 -9.92 -5.28 32.32
N LEU A 273 -8.81 -4.61 32.65
CA LEU A 273 -8.04 -4.86 33.88
C LEU A 273 -8.90 -4.70 35.15
N LYS A 274 -9.78 -3.70 35.22
CA LYS A 274 -10.69 -3.49 36.35
C LYS A 274 -11.68 -4.64 36.57
N ASN A 275 -12.02 -5.35 35.51
CA ASN A 275 -13.01 -6.43 35.52
C ASN A 275 -12.40 -7.82 35.68
N LEU A 276 -11.07 -7.95 35.74
CA LEU A 276 -10.43 -9.25 35.92
C LEU A 276 -10.74 -9.82 37.32
N PRO A 277 -11.14 -11.10 37.42
CA PRO A 277 -11.60 -11.73 38.67
C PRO A 277 -10.52 -11.83 39.75
N PHE A 278 -9.25 -11.60 39.39
CA PHE A 278 -8.09 -11.79 40.27
C PHE A 278 -8.04 -10.80 41.45
N ARG A 279 -8.83 -9.71 41.43
CA ARG A 279 -8.82 -8.67 42.47
C ARG A 279 -9.27 -9.16 43.86
N LYS A 280 -9.83 -10.38 43.99
CA LYS A 280 -10.46 -10.86 45.23
C LYS A 280 -9.64 -11.88 46.04
N GLY A 281 -8.42 -12.21 45.62
CA GLY A 281 -7.67 -13.34 46.20
C GLY A 281 -6.64 -13.03 47.29
N GLY A 282 -6.40 -11.78 47.70
CA GLY A 282 -5.16 -11.47 48.46
C GLY A 282 -5.23 -10.33 49.49
N ALA A 283 -6.42 -9.97 49.97
CA ALA A 283 -6.55 -9.05 51.11
C ALA A 283 -7.53 -9.61 52.16
N SER A 284 -7.52 -10.92 52.36
CA SER A 284 -8.08 -11.51 53.59
C SER A 284 -6.99 -11.44 54.65
N ASP A 285 -7.07 -10.41 55.48
CA ASP A 285 -6.72 -10.41 56.91
C ASP A 285 -5.46 -11.21 57.31
N GLU A 286 -4.30 -10.56 57.23
CA GLU A 286 -3.21 -10.72 58.21
C GLU A 286 -3.04 -9.43 59.00
#